data_AF-A0A6J2U5T4-F1
#
_entry.id   AF-A0A6J2U5T4-F1
#
_cell.length_a   1.000
_cell.length_b   1.000
_cell.length_c   1.000
_cell.angle_alpha   90.00
_cell.angle_beta   90.00
_cell.angle_gamma   90.00
#
_symmetry.space_group_name_H-M   'P 1'
#
loop_
_entity.id
_entity.type
_entity.pdbx_description
1 polymer ?
#
loop_
_entity_poly.entity_id
_entity_poly.type
_entity_poly.pdbx_seq_one_letter_code
_entity_poly.pdbx_strand_id
1 'polypeptide(L)'
;MENNVHNERINNDNSGSGDVYIPEDTDWEVPRDEVSLVSRLGEGAFGKVFRATTGGRTVAVKMLKENHSDEDLINFLLEMEMMKLIGQHDNIINLLGCSTQNSSRWLIIEYACHGNLRDFLVQNRNRATICENDLVKFAWQIACGMEFLSSQRCVHRDLAARNVLVSEDFVMKIADFGLARQTRDKGYYRKVRKGRLPVKWMALESLETGYHDSKSDVWSFGVLFWEIMSFGIGPYEDITSVEQLANFLQLGERLKRPDQCSDNLYLLMQKCWHAHAYARPTFSELAANLSSLLTQFIPNAYDVYLDRLSPIMGAPPTAHSYANIPEHIVNETRL
;
A
#
# COMPACT_ATOMS: atom_id res chain seq x y z
N MET A 1 5.77 -68.81 -21.75
CA MET A 1 6.36 -68.02 -20.64
C MET A 1 6.71 -66.68 -21.23
N GLU A 2 5.76 -65.76 -21.20
CA GLU A 2 5.91 -64.31 -21.42
C GLU A 2 4.52 -63.68 -21.31
N ASN A 3 4.51 -62.44 -20.85
CA ASN A 3 3.39 -61.49 -20.76
C ASN A 3 2.40 -61.68 -19.61
N ASN A 4 2.60 -60.92 -18.53
CA ASN A 4 1.49 -60.17 -17.97
C ASN A 4 1.94 -58.82 -17.39
N VAL A 5 1.38 -57.77 -17.97
CA VAL A 5 1.51 -56.36 -17.59
C VAL A 5 0.95 -56.19 -16.18
N HIS A 6 1.79 -55.82 -15.21
CA HIS A 6 1.33 -55.31 -13.92
C HIS A 6 1.19 -53.79 -14.01
N ASN A 7 -0.05 -53.37 -14.21
CA ASN A 7 -0.49 -51.99 -14.09
C ASN A 7 -0.60 -51.69 -12.58
N GLU A 8 0.48 -51.21 -11.97
CA GLU A 8 0.44 -50.72 -10.60
C GLU A 8 -0.31 -49.39 -10.55
N ARG A 9 -1.46 -49.44 -9.88
CA ARG A 9 -2.27 -48.29 -9.49
C ARG A 9 -1.43 -47.41 -8.57
N ILE A 10 -1.03 -46.24 -9.07
CA ILE A 10 -0.61 -45.14 -8.20
C ILE A 10 -1.88 -44.65 -7.50
N ASN A 11 -2.05 -45.07 -6.25
CA ASN A 11 -3.06 -44.52 -5.35
C ASN A 11 -2.78 -43.03 -5.19
N ASN A 12 -3.69 -42.24 -5.73
CA ASN A 12 -3.69 -40.79 -5.67
C ASN A 12 -4.46 -40.38 -4.41
N ASP A 13 -3.87 -40.59 -3.24
CA ASP A 13 -4.35 -40.08 -1.97
C ASP A 13 -3.18 -39.34 -1.29
N ASN A 14 -3.04 -38.06 -1.62
CA ASN A 14 -2.30 -37.12 -0.79
C ASN A 14 -3.06 -35.80 -0.71
N SER A 15 -4.20 -35.85 -0.01
CA SER A 15 -4.88 -34.68 0.54
C SER A 15 -4.11 -34.19 1.78
N GLY A 16 -2.90 -33.67 1.56
CA GLY A 16 -2.11 -32.97 2.58
C GLY A 16 -1.92 -31.53 2.12
N SER A 17 -2.48 -30.57 2.86
CA SER A 17 -2.10 -29.16 2.78
C SER A 17 -0.59 -29.06 2.95
N GLY A 18 0.13 -28.91 1.84
CA GLY A 18 1.58 -28.76 1.86
C GLY A 18 1.91 -27.43 2.52
N ASP A 19 2.29 -27.46 3.79
CA ASP A 19 2.82 -26.28 4.47
C ASP A 19 4.08 -25.84 3.73
N VAL A 20 3.99 -24.72 3.01
CA VAL A 20 5.15 -24.10 2.36
C VAL A 20 6.18 -23.77 3.44
N TYR A 21 7.36 -24.36 3.31
CA TYR A 21 8.50 -24.07 4.18
C TYR A 21 8.97 -22.62 3.94
N ILE A 22 8.96 -21.82 5.00
CA ILE A 22 9.46 -20.44 4.99
C ILE A 22 10.70 -20.43 5.87
N PRO A 23 11.89 -20.14 5.32
CA PRO A 23 13.11 -20.01 6.12
C PRO A 23 12.90 -18.99 7.24
N GLU A 24 13.38 -19.33 8.44
CA GLU A 24 13.32 -18.42 9.57
C GLU A 24 14.20 -17.18 9.33
N ASP A 25 13.63 -16.02 9.61
CA ASP A 25 14.31 -14.73 9.56
C ASP A 25 14.33 -14.16 10.98
N THR A 26 15.40 -14.47 11.72
CA THR A 26 15.52 -14.19 13.16
C THR A 26 15.44 -12.71 13.50
N ASP A 27 15.75 -11.83 12.55
CA ASP A 27 15.68 -10.38 12.75
C ASP A 27 14.23 -9.87 12.80
N TRP A 28 13.29 -10.64 12.27
CA TRP A 28 11.88 -10.28 12.17
C TRP A 28 10.94 -11.23 12.94
N GLU A 29 11.38 -12.42 13.31
CA GLU A 29 10.52 -13.41 13.95
C GLU A 29 10.19 -13.00 15.40
N VAL A 30 8.90 -12.94 15.72
CA VAL A 30 8.38 -12.64 17.06
C VAL A 30 7.70 -13.88 17.63
N PRO A 31 8.11 -14.36 18.83
CA PRO A 31 7.47 -15.49 19.48
C PRO A 31 5.98 -15.23 19.72
N ARG A 32 5.13 -16.21 19.40
CA ARG A 32 3.67 -16.06 19.43
C ARG A 32 3.13 -15.77 20.82
N ASP A 33 3.76 -16.34 21.82
CA ASP A 33 3.46 -16.16 23.25
C ASP A 33 3.77 -14.75 23.76
N GLU A 34 4.60 -13.98 23.04
CA GLU A 34 4.84 -12.56 23.32
C GLU A 34 3.78 -11.61 22.72
N VAL A 35 2.79 -12.15 22.00
CA VAL A 35 1.77 -11.36 21.31
C VAL A 35 0.38 -11.72 21.83
N SER A 36 -0.23 -10.79 22.56
CA SER A 36 -1.58 -10.92 23.10
C SER A 36 -2.61 -10.28 22.18
N LEU A 37 -3.41 -11.10 21.48
CA LEU A 37 -4.54 -10.62 20.68
C LEU A 37 -5.64 -10.03 21.58
N VAL A 38 -6.17 -8.85 21.21
CA VAL A 38 -7.14 -8.10 22.02
C VAL A 38 -8.53 -8.09 21.37
N SER A 39 -8.65 -7.51 20.18
CA SER A 39 -9.95 -7.32 19.52
C SER A 39 -9.83 -7.38 18.01
N ARG A 40 -10.83 -7.93 17.32
CA ARG A 40 -10.87 -7.93 15.87
C ARG A 40 -11.09 -6.50 15.34
N LEU A 41 -10.21 -6.04 14.45
CA LEU A 41 -10.31 -4.74 13.77
C LEU A 41 -11.07 -4.85 12.45
N GLY A 42 -10.93 -5.97 11.74
CA GLY A 42 -11.61 -6.16 10.46
C GLY A 42 -11.27 -7.45 9.75
N GLU A 43 -11.56 -7.46 8.46
CA GLU A 43 -11.21 -8.51 7.51
C GLU A 43 -10.58 -7.84 6.29
N GLY A 44 -9.31 -8.14 6.02
CA GLY A 44 -8.61 -7.73 4.80
C GLY A 44 -8.73 -8.80 3.72
N ALA A 45 -8.07 -8.56 2.58
CA ALA A 45 -8.07 -9.46 1.44
C ALA A 45 -7.63 -10.90 1.81
N PHE A 46 -6.59 -11.03 2.63
CA PHE A 46 -5.96 -12.31 2.98
C PHE A 46 -6.49 -12.94 4.27
N GLY A 47 -7.26 -12.19 5.06
CA GLY A 47 -7.65 -12.68 6.38
C GLY A 47 -8.12 -11.65 7.38
N LYS A 48 -7.97 -12.00 8.65
CA LYS A 48 -8.48 -11.18 9.76
C LYS A 48 -7.37 -10.24 10.22
N VAL A 49 -7.76 -9.05 10.66
CA VAL A 49 -6.85 -8.11 11.31
C VAL A 49 -7.30 -7.94 12.75
N PHE A 50 -6.37 -8.07 13.68
CA PHE A 50 -6.60 -7.92 15.12
C PHE A 50 -5.75 -6.82 15.70
N ARG A 51 -6.31 -6.09 16.66
CA ARG A 51 -5.52 -5.30 17.61
C ARG A 51 -4.87 -6.27 18.57
N ALA A 52 -3.60 -6.08 18.86
CA ALA A 52 -2.84 -6.90 19.80
C ALA A 52 -1.90 -6.03 20.64
N THR A 53 -1.27 -6.64 21.64
CA THR A 53 -0.22 -6.04 22.45
C THR A 53 1.02 -6.94 22.44
N THR A 54 2.19 -6.35 22.24
CA THR A 54 3.49 -7.05 22.34
C THR A 54 4.55 -6.06 22.80
N GLY A 55 5.48 -6.47 23.67
CA GLY A 55 6.51 -5.58 24.22
C GLY A 55 5.97 -4.30 24.88
N GLY A 56 4.77 -4.34 25.47
CA GLY A 56 4.11 -3.16 26.06
C GLY A 56 3.50 -2.17 25.05
N ARG A 57 3.55 -2.47 23.76
CA ARG A 57 3.08 -1.65 22.65
C ARG A 57 1.78 -2.20 22.08
N THR A 58 0.87 -1.31 21.68
CA THR A 58 -0.30 -1.70 20.85
C THR A 58 0.13 -1.87 19.38
N VAL A 59 -0.24 -3.00 18.77
CA VAL A 59 0.08 -3.36 17.38
C VAL A 59 -1.16 -3.86 16.64
N ALA A 60 -1.08 -3.97 15.32
CA ALA A 60 -2.04 -4.71 14.52
C ALA A 60 -1.41 -6.01 14.00
N VAL A 61 -2.16 -7.11 14.10
CA VAL A 61 -1.75 -8.43 13.63
C VAL A 61 -2.66 -8.81 12.47
N LYS A 62 -2.10 -8.89 11.27
CA LYS A 62 -2.75 -9.43 10.08
C LYS A 62 -2.45 -10.91 10.00
N MET A 63 -3.49 -11.74 9.95
CA MET A 63 -3.36 -13.19 9.96
C MET A 63 -4.00 -13.79 8.71
N LEU A 64 -3.35 -14.81 8.16
CA LEU A 64 -3.90 -15.63 7.08
C LEU A 64 -5.06 -16.50 7.61
N LYS A 65 -6.14 -16.68 6.83
CA LYS A 65 -7.28 -17.54 7.24
C LYS A 65 -6.87 -19.01 7.22
N GLU A 66 -7.54 -19.86 8.01
CA GLU A 66 -7.29 -21.31 8.00
C GLU A 66 -7.57 -21.94 6.63
N ASN A 67 -8.62 -21.51 5.93
CA ASN A 67 -9.01 -22.02 4.61
C ASN A 67 -8.47 -21.12 3.47
N HIS A 68 -7.22 -20.66 3.57
CA HIS A 68 -6.60 -19.83 2.54
C HIS A 68 -6.24 -20.64 1.30
N SER A 69 -6.21 -19.98 0.14
CA SER A 69 -5.64 -20.57 -1.08
C SER A 69 -4.12 -20.38 -1.14
N ASP A 70 -3.44 -21.15 -1.99
CA ASP A 70 -2.00 -20.93 -2.25
C ASP A 70 -1.72 -19.50 -2.75
N GLU A 71 -2.64 -18.91 -3.51
CA GLU A 71 -2.55 -17.52 -3.96
C GLU A 71 -2.63 -16.53 -2.79
N ASP A 72 -3.47 -16.78 -1.79
CA ASP A 72 -3.54 -15.95 -0.58
C ASP A 72 -2.25 -16.03 0.23
N LEU A 73 -1.67 -17.22 0.38
CA LEU A 73 -0.38 -17.42 1.04
C LEU A 73 0.73 -16.68 0.31
N ILE A 74 0.84 -16.85 -1.01
CA ILE A 74 1.85 -16.16 -1.83
C ILE A 74 1.71 -14.65 -1.71
N ASN A 75 0.49 -14.10 -1.79
CA ASN A 75 0.28 -12.66 -1.66
C ASN A 75 0.62 -12.14 -0.26
N PHE A 76 0.31 -12.91 0.79
CA PHE A 76 0.68 -12.58 2.16
C PHE A 76 2.20 -12.53 2.35
N LEU A 77 2.93 -13.52 1.83
CA LEU A 77 4.40 -13.55 1.89
C LEU A 77 5.03 -12.44 1.05
N LEU A 78 4.47 -12.14 -0.13
CA LEU A 78 4.92 -11.01 -0.95
C LEU A 78 4.72 -9.68 -0.24
N GLU A 79 3.60 -9.49 0.46
CA GLU A 79 3.36 -8.28 1.26
C GLU A 79 4.40 -8.15 2.39
N MET A 80 4.68 -9.24 3.10
CA MET A 80 5.71 -9.28 4.15
C MET A 80 7.09 -8.89 3.61
N GLU A 81 7.55 -9.56 2.55
CA GLU A 81 8.87 -9.31 1.95
C GLU A 81 8.97 -7.90 1.35
N MET A 82 7.89 -7.38 0.76
CA MET A 82 7.86 -5.99 0.30
C MET A 82 8.03 -5.00 1.45
N MET A 83 7.38 -5.22 2.59
CA MET A 83 7.52 -4.33 3.75
C MET A 83 8.93 -4.38 4.36
N LYS A 84 9.56 -5.56 4.40
CA LYS A 84 10.98 -5.68 4.80
C LYS A 84 11.90 -4.90 3.86
N LEU A 85 11.69 -5.03 2.55
CA LEU A 85 12.50 -4.42 1.51
C LEU A 85 12.38 -2.89 1.46
N ILE A 86 11.17 -2.36 1.65
CA ILE A 86 10.90 -0.90 1.62
C ILE A 86 11.60 -0.20 2.79
N GLY A 87 11.70 -0.85 3.95
CA GLY A 87 12.24 -0.25 5.16
C GLY A 87 11.22 0.64 5.88
N GLN A 88 11.71 1.52 6.75
CA GLN A 88 10.87 2.32 7.64
C GLN A 88 10.76 3.77 7.19
N HIS A 89 9.55 4.34 7.35
CA HIS A 89 9.28 5.76 7.12
C HIS A 89 8.05 6.20 7.92
N ASP A 90 8.00 7.46 8.35
CA ASP A 90 6.90 7.95 9.21
C ASP A 90 5.55 7.90 8.53
N ASN A 91 5.51 8.11 7.20
CA ASN A 91 4.29 8.05 6.40
C ASN A 91 4.02 6.72 5.71
N ILE A 92 4.72 5.65 6.11
CA ILE A 92 4.47 4.27 5.68
C ILE A 92 4.07 3.44 6.90
N ILE A 93 3.11 2.52 6.75
CA ILE A 93 2.81 1.57 7.83
C ILE A 93 3.99 0.62 8.00
N ASN A 94 4.65 0.68 9.15
CA ASN A 94 5.89 -0.08 9.34
C ASN A 94 5.61 -1.53 9.78
N LEU A 95 6.42 -2.45 9.24
CA LEU A 95 6.54 -3.82 9.74
C LEU A 95 7.32 -3.79 11.05
N LEU A 96 6.84 -4.56 12.03
CA LEU A 96 7.44 -4.66 13.37
C LEU A 96 7.98 -6.05 13.65
N GLY A 97 7.45 -7.04 12.94
CA GLY A 97 7.81 -8.44 13.06
C GLY A 97 6.83 -9.34 12.33
N CYS A 98 7.15 -10.62 12.30
CA CYS A 98 6.31 -11.66 11.75
C CYS A 98 6.32 -12.91 12.66
N SER A 99 5.31 -13.75 12.54
CA SER A 99 5.36 -15.12 13.07
C SER A 99 5.06 -16.06 11.92
N THR A 100 6.11 -16.64 11.35
CA THR A 100 6.09 -17.40 10.10
C THR A 100 6.25 -18.90 10.31
N GLN A 101 6.81 -19.31 11.45
CA GLN A 101 7.14 -20.71 11.72
C GLN A 101 5.93 -21.56 12.19
N ASN A 102 4.80 -20.92 12.50
CA ASN A 102 3.55 -21.59 12.87
C ASN A 102 2.62 -21.73 11.65
N SER A 103 1.73 -22.73 11.69
CA SER A 103 0.73 -22.95 10.63
C SER A 103 -0.14 -21.71 10.34
N SER A 104 -0.57 -21.02 11.40
CA SER A 104 -1.21 -19.70 11.31
C SER A 104 -0.13 -18.63 11.20
N ARG A 105 0.02 -17.96 10.06
CA ARG A 105 1.10 -16.98 9.81
C ARG A 105 0.65 -15.55 10.13
N TRP A 106 1.48 -14.80 10.86
CA TRP A 106 1.16 -13.44 11.35
C TRP A 106 2.13 -12.39 10.81
N LEU A 107 1.57 -11.26 10.40
CA LEU A 107 2.28 -10.04 10.07
C LEU A 107 1.96 -9.00 11.16
N ILE A 108 2.98 -8.54 11.87
CA ILE A 108 2.83 -7.62 13.01
C ILE A 108 3.26 -6.23 12.55
N ILE A 109 2.29 -5.31 12.50
CA ILE A 109 2.47 -3.96 11.95
C ILE A 109 2.04 -2.90 12.95
N GLU A 110 2.40 -1.65 12.68
CA GLU A 110 1.91 -0.49 13.42
C GLU A 110 0.37 -0.49 13.55
N TYR A 111 -0.11 -0.10 14.73
CA TYR A 111 -1.54 0.12 14.93
C TYR A 111 -1.91 1.57 14.61
N ALA A 112 -2.79 1.76 13.62
CA ALA A 112 -3.36 3.05 13.30
C ALA A 112 -4.76 3.19 13.94
N CYS A 113 -4.85 4.01 14.98
CA CYS A 113 -6.01 4.05 15.88
C CYS A 113 -7.29 4.63 15.26
N HIS A 114 -7.18 5.42 14.19
CA HIS A 114 -8.33 6.03 13.52
C HIS A 114 -8.80 5.27 12.26
N GLY A 115 -8.22 4.10 11.98
CA GLY A 115 -8.61 3.28 10.84
C GLY A 115 -8.16 3.86 9.50
N ASN A 116 -8.89 3.57 8.42
CA ASN A 116 -8.55 4.07 7.09
C ASN A 116 -9.01 5.52 6.86
N LEU A 117 -8.28 6.24 6.01
CA LEU A 117 -8.47 7.66 5.74
C LEU A 117 -9.84 7.95 5.09
N ARG A 118 -10.35 7.07 4.23
CA ARG A 118 -11.68 7.25 3.63
C ARG A 118 -12.77 7.34 4.71
N ASP A 119 -12.83 6.35 5.60
CA ASP A 119 -13.85 6.32 6.65
C ASP A 119 -13.64 7.45 7.66
N PHE A 120 -12.38 7.77 7.99
CA PHE A 120 -12.03 8.92 8.81
C PHE A 120 -12.55 10.24 8.22
N LEU A 121 -12.35 10.48 6.93
CA LEU A 121 -12.83 11.69 6.24
C LEU A 121 -14.37 11.75 6.22
N VAL A 122 -15.03 10.64 5.90
CA VAL A 122 -16.50 10.57 5.87
C VAL A 122 -17.09 10.87 7.26
N GLN A 123 -16.50 10.33 8.32
CA GLN A 123 -16.94 10.58 9.70
C GLN A 123 -16.75 12.03 10.15
N ASN A 124 -15.82 12.75 9.54
CA ASN A 124 -15.47 14.13 9.88
C ASN A 124 -16.05 15.19 8.91
N ARG A 125 -16.74 14.80 7.83
CA ARG A 125 -17.27 15.72 6.81
C ARG A 125 -18.12 16.87 7.37
N ASN A 126 -18.92 16.60 8.40
CA ASN A 126 -19.83 17.58 9.01
C ASN A 126 -19.31 18.11 10.37
N ARG A 127 -18.08 17.77 10.73
CA ARG A 127 -17.46 18.20 11.99
C ARG A 127 -16.54 19.36 11.69
N ALA A 128 -16.66 20.45 12.44
CA ALA A 128 -15.78 21.61 12.31
C ALA A 128 -14.33 21.36 12.81
N THR A 129 -13.92 20.09 12.93
CA THR A 129 -12.65 19.67 13.51
C THR A 129 -11.52 19.55 12.48
N ILE A 130 -11.84 19.40 11.19
CA ILE A 130 -10.86 19.26 10.11
C ILE A 130 -11.04 20.44 9.14
N CYS A 131 -10.01 21.27 8.99
CA CYS A 131 -10.00 22.39 8.06
C CYS A 131 -9.24 22.06 6.77
N GLU A 132 -9.29 22.95 5.78
CA GLU A 132 -8.57 22.76 4.50
C GLU A 132 -7.07 22.55 4.72
N ASN A 133 -6.46 23.26 5.67
CA ASN A 133 -5.04 23.11 5.99
C ASN A 133 -4.70 21.68 6.46
N ASP A 134 -5.57 21.05 7.25
CA ASP A 134 -5.38 19.66 7.69
C ASP A 134 -5.46 18.70 6.52
N LEU A 135 -6.39 18.91 5.58
CA LEU A 135 -6.49 18.12 4.35
C LEU A 135 -5.23 18.25 3.47
N VAL A 136 -4.68 19.46 3.35
CA VAL A 136 -3.41 19.69 2.65
C VAL A 136 -2.25 19.00 3.38
N LYS A 137 -2.23 19.03 4.72
CA LYS A 137 -1.23 18.28 5.53
C LYS A 137 -1.34 16.77 5.31
N PHE A 138 -2.55 16.23 5.21
CA PHE A 138 -2.74 14.80 4.92
C PHE A 138 -2.16 14.44 3.55
N ALA A 139 -2.48 15.22 2.52
CA ALA A 139 -1.94 15.02 1.18
C ALA A 139 -0.41 15.17 1.14
N TRP A 140 0.13 16.13 1.87
CA TRP A 140 1.58 16.35 1.98
C TRP A 140 2.31 15.17 2.62
N GLN A 141 1.83 14.68 3.77
CA GLN A 141 2.38 13.50 4.43
C GLN A 141 2.38 12.27 3.50
N ILE A 142 1.30 12.06 2.75
CA ILE A 142 1.20 10.97 1.78
C ILE A 142 2.20 11.18 0.63
N ALA A 143 2.39 12.42 0.16
CA ALA A 143 3.39 12.71 -0.87
C ALA A 143 4.82 12.40 -0.39
N CYS A 144 5.16 12.71 0.87
CA CYS A 144 6.44 12.32 1.48
C CYS A 144 6.62 10.80 1.54
N GLY A 145 5.60 10.06 1.96
CA GLY A 145 5.64 8.59 1.94
C GLY A 145 5.84 8.02 0.53
N MET A 146 5.15 8.56 -0.47
CA MET A 146 5.29 8.12 -1.87
C MET A 146 6.62 8.54 -2.50
N GLU A 147 7.20 9.68 -2.09
CA GLU A 147 8.56 10.07 -2.45
C GLU A 147 9.57 9.02 -1.98
N PHE A 148 9.46 8.60 -0.72
CA PHE A 148 10.27 7.53 -0.16
C PHE A 148 10.07 6.20 -0.90
N LEU A 149 8.84 5.76 -1.16
CA LEU A 149 8.60 4.54 -1.95
C LEU A 149 9.22 4.62 -3.34
N SER A 150 9.11 5.78 -4.00
CA SER A 150 9.72 6.02 -5.30
C SER A 150 11.25 5.94 -5.24
N SER A 151 11.89 6.43 -4.17
CA SER A 151 13.35 6.30 -3.99
C SER A 151 13.78 4.84 -3.76
N GLN A 152 12.91 4.02 -3.16
CA GLN A 152 13.10 2.57 -3.04
C GLN A 152 12.75 1.78 -4.31
N ARG A 153 12.45 2.46 -5.43
CA ARG A 153 11.98 1.84 -6.69
C ARG A 153 10.76 0.94 -6.49
N CYS A 154 9.90 1.30 -5.54
CA CYS A 154 8.66 0.60 -5.24
C CYS A 154 7.48 1.34 -5.87
N VAL A 155 6.67 0.62 -6.65
CA VAL A 155 5.42 1.14 -7.22
C VAL A 155 4.25 0.49 -6.47
N HIS A 156 3.39 1.30 -5.88
CA HIS A 156 2.30 0.86 -5.00
C HIS A 156 1.14 0.26 -5.79
N ARG A 157 0.71 0.91 -6.88
CA ARG A 157 -0.33 0.42 -7.82
C ARG A 157 -1.76 0.35 -7.27
N ASP A 158 -1.96 0.73 -6.02
CA ASP A 158 -3.28 0.75 -5.36
C ASP A 158 -3.38 1.89 -4.34
N LEU A 159 -2.78 3.04 -4.66
CA LEU A 159 -2.83 4.21 -3.81
C LEU A 159 -4.24 4.83 -3.85
N ALA A 160 -4.94 4.80 -2.72
CA ALA A 160 -6.30 5.29 -2.55
C ALA A 160 -6.61 5.56 -1.07
N ALA A 161 -7.67 6.34 -0.75
CA ALA A 161 -7.94 6.73 0.64
C ALA A 161 -8.27 5.54 1.56
N ARG A 162 -8.80 4.44 1.01
CA ARG A 162 -9.01 3.19 1.75
C ARG A 162 -7.72 2.48 2.17
N ASN A 163 -6.61 2.75 1.49
CA ASN A 163 -5.29 2.14 1.69
C ASN A 163 -4.31 3.10 2.38
N VAL A 164 -4.80 4.22 2.90
CA VAL A 164 -4.06 5.07 3.84
C VAL A 164 -4.70 4.90 5.20
N LEU A 165 -3.89 4.63 6.22
CA LEU A 165 -4.32 4.53 7.61
C LEU A 165 -4.00 5.83 8.36
N VAL A 166 -4.80 6.13 9.39
CA VAL A 166 -4.66 7.33 10.21
C VAL A 166 -4.24 6.89 11.62
N SER A 167 -2.99 7.20 11.97
CA SER A 167 -2.43 6.92 13.29
C SER A 167 -2.72 8.05 14.28
N GLU A 168 -2.23 7.91 15.51
CA GLU A 168 -2.23 8.96 16.53
C GLU A 168 -1.67 10.29 15.97
N ASP A 169 -2.17 11.40 16.50
CA ASP A 169 -1.88 12.77 16.03
C ASP A 169 -2.15 13.01 14.53
N PHE A 170 -3.04 12.20 13.94
CA PHE A 170 -3.40 12.24 12.52
C PHE A 170 -2.20 12.08 11.58
N VAL A 171 -1.25 11.21 11.95
CA VAL A 171 -0.17 10.81 11.05
C VAL A 171 -0.70 9.88 9.97
N MET A 172 -0.49 10.23 8.70
CA MET A 172 -0.91 9.42 7.56
C MET A 172 0.08 8.30 7.31
N LYS A 173 -0.41 7.05 7.20
CA LYS A 173 0.39 5.84 7.00
C LYS A 173 -0.08 5.11 5.75
N ILE A 174 0.69 5.16 4.67
CA ILE A 174 0.39 4.39 3.45
C ILE A 174 0.50 2.89 3.77
N ALA A 175 -0.51 2.12 3.37
CA ALA A 175 -0.68 0.72 3.71
C ALA A 175 -1.15 -0.12 2.51
N ASP A 176 -1.28 -1.43 2.73
CA ASP A 176 -1.72 -2.43 1.74
C ASP A 176 -0.78 -2.58 0.53
N PHE A 177 0.37 -3.20 0.80
CA PHE A 177 1.41 -3.48 -0.20
C PHE A 177 1.15 -4.77 -1.00
N GLY A 178 -0.03 -5.38 -0.92
CA GLY A 178 -0.34 -6.64 -1.61
C GLY A 178 -0.18 -6.57 -3.14
N LEU A 179 -0.43 -5.39 -3.72
CA LEU A 179 -0.23 -5.12 -5.15
C LEU A 179 1.10 -4.43 -5.47
N ALA A 180 1.85 -3.99 -4.46
CA ALA A 180 3.09 -3.26 -4.64
C ALA A 180 4.18 -4.15 -5.24
N ARG A 181 5.04 -3.58 -6.08
CA ARG A 181 6.14 -4.32 -6.73
C ARG A 181 7.37 -3.44 -6.85
N GLN A 182 8.54 -4.04 -6.65
CA GLN A 182 9.80 -3.40 -7.00
C GLN A 182 9.95 -3.37 -8.53
N THR A 183 10.24 -2.20 -9.10
CA THR A 183 10.56 -2.10 -10.52
C THR A 183 11.96 -2.65 -10.76
N ARG A 184 12.08 -3.68 -11.60
CA ARG A 184 13.38 -4.21 -12.09
C ARG A 184 14.09 -3.13 -12.94
N ASP A 185 15.29 -3.42 -13.43
CA ASP A 185 16.22 -2.51 -14.14
C ASP A 185 15.63 -1.55 -15.17
N LYS A 186 14.44 -1.84 -15.73
CA LYS A 186 13.75 -0.98 -16.70
C LYS A 186 12.88 0.13 -16.08
N GLY A 187 12.74 0.20 -14.76
CA GLY A 187 11.98 1.26 -14.07
C GLY A 187 10.46 1.14 -14.15
N TYR A 188 9.93 -0.01 -14.60
CA TYR A 188 8.49 -0.25 -14.74
C TYR A 188 8.05 -1.69 -14.46
N TYR A 189 6.75 -1.87 -14.23
CA TYR A 189 6.07 -3.16 -14.10
C TYR A 189 4.92 -3.28 -15.11
N ARG A 190 4.72 -4.47 -15.71
CA ARG A 190 3.58 -4.75 -16.60
C ARG A 190 2.78 -5.94 -16.07
N LYS A 191 1.50 -5.73 -15.75
CA LYS A 191 0.60 -6.82 -15.31
C LYS A 191 0.13 -7.64 -16.51
N VAL A 192 0.27 -8.97 -16.45
CA VAL A 192 -0.09 -9.89 -17.54
C VAL A 192 -1.42 -10.64 -17.29
N ARG A 193 -1.89 -10.74 -16.03
CA ARG A 193 -3.12 -11.46 -15.65
C ARG A 193 -4.26 -10.51 -15.22
N LYS A 194 -5.50 -10.89 -15.54
CA LYS A 194 -6.72 -10.22 -15.06
C LYS A 194 -6.92 -10.52 -13.57
N GLY A 195 -6.96 -9.49 -12.75
CA GLY A 195 -7.34 -9.57 -11.32
C GLY A 195 -8.13 -8.32 -10.95
N ARG A 196 -8.67 -8.26 -9.72
CA ARG A 196 -9.35 -7.05 -9.22
C ARG A 196 -8.34 -5.89 -9.24
N LEU A 197 -8.68 -4.82 -9.96
CA LEU A 197 -7.84 -3.63 -10.13
C LEU A 197 -8.62 -2.40 -9.68
N PRO A 198 -7.95 -1.40 -9.10
CA PRO A 198 -8.57 -0.15 -8.67
C PRO A 198 -8.78 0.78 -9.87
N VAL A 199 -9.60 0.37 -10.84
CA VAL A 199 -9.74 1.01 -12.16
C VAL A 199 -9.90 2.53 -12.09
N LYS A 200 -10.70 3.04 -11.15
CA LYS A 200 -10.97 4.48 -10.97
C LYS A 200 -9.75 5.30 -10.49
N TRP A 201 -8.69 4.66 -10.01
CA TRP A 201 -7.43 5.28 -9.60
C TRP A 201 -6.31 5.08 -10.62
N MET A 202 -6.51 4.22 -11.63
CA MET A 202 -5.46 3.87 -12.58
C MET A 202 -5.21 4.98 -13.60
N ALA A 203 -3.93 5.17 -13.94
CA ALA A 203 -3.52 6.04 -15.03
C ALA A 203 -3.96 5.50 -16.39
N LEU A 204 -4.06 6.39 -17.39
CA LEU A 204 -4.51 6.03 -18.73
C LEU A 204 -3.64 4.92 -19.36
N GLU A 205 -2.32 5.03 -19.28
CA GLU A 205 -1.39 4.02 -19.79
C GLU A 205 -1.52 2.68 -19.05
N SER A 206 -1.87 2.71 -17.75
CA SER A 206 -2.12 1.51 -16.96
C SER A 206 -3.42 0.82 -17.36
N LEU A 207 -4.46 1.59 -17.73
CA LEU A 207 -5.72 1.04 -18.24
C LEU A 207 -5.53 0.41 -19.64
N GLU A 208 -4.76 1.05 -20.51
CA GLU A 208 -4.58 0.62 -21.90
C GLU A 208 -3.59 -0.54 -22.04
N THR A 209 -2.47 -0.49 -21.33
CA THR A 209 -1.33 -1.40 -21.56
C THR A 209 -0.94 -2.23 -20.35
N GLY A 210 -1.55 -1.96 -19.18
CA GLY A 210 -1.19 -2.61 -17.91
C GLY A 210 0.17 -2.19 -17.36
N TYR A 211 0.77 -1.12 -17.90
CA TYR A 211 2.04 -0.56 -17.47
C TYR A 211 1.88 0.26 -16.19
N HIS A 212 2.83 0.10 -15.26
CA HIS A 212 2.88 0.83 -14.01
C HIS A 212 4.31 1.27 -13.69
N ASP A 213 4.46 2.53 -13.30
CA ASP A 213 5.66 3.14 -12.75
C ASP A 213 5.30 4.21 -11.69
N SER A 214 6.31 4.92 -11.17
CA SER A 214 6.10 6.01 -10.21
C SER A 214 5.17 7.11 -10.75
N LYS A 215 5.16 7.38 -12.06
CA LYS A 215 4.26 8.38 -12.67
C LYS A 215 2.82 7.89 -12.79
N SER A 216 2.58 6.59 -12.88
CA SER A 216 1.24 6.01 -12.75
C SER A 216 0.72 6.08 -11.29
N ASP A 217 1.61 5.99 -10.30
CA ASP A 217 1.26 6.24 -8.91
C ASP A 217 0.97 7.73 -8.65
N VAL A 218 1.68 8.66 -9.33
CA VAL A 218 1.36 10.11 -9.28
C VAL A 218 -0.07 10.38 -9.75
N TRP A 219 -0.55 9.70 -10.79
CA TRP A 219 -1.95 9.79 -11.20
C TRP A 219 -2.90 9.34 -10.08
N SER A 220 -2.60 8.17 -9.49
CA SER A 220 -3.36 7.61 -8.37
C SER A 220 -3.39 8.58 -7.17
N PHE A 221 -2.25 9.23 -6.88
CA PHE A 221 -2.14 10.29 -5.89
C PHE A 221 -3.05 11.48 -6.19
N GLY A 222 -3.16 11.91 -7.46
CA GLY A 222 -4.11 12.95 -7.84
C GLY A 222 -5.56 12.57 -7.50
N VAL A 223 -5.95 11.32 -7.76
CA VAL A 223 -7.29 10.81 -7.39
C VAL A 223 -7.46 10.75 -5.87
N LEU A 224 -6.47 10.25 -5.13
CA LEU A 224 -6.46 10.26 -3.67
C LEU A 224 -6.55 11.68 -3.11
N PHE A 225 -5.83 12.64 -3.69
CA PHE A 225 -5.89 14.02 -3.25
C PHE A 225 -7.29 14.61 -3.47
N TRP A 226 -7.96 14.24 -4.56
CA TRP A 226 -9.37 14.55 -4.77
C TRP A 226 -10.29 13.88 -3.72
N GLU A 227 -10.06 12.62 -3.36
CA GLU A 227 -10.79 11.95 -2.27
C GLU A 227 -10.62 12.70 -0.93
N ILE A 228 -9.41 13.18 -0.63
CA ILE A 228 -9.11 13.96 0.58
C ILE A 228 -9.93 15.27 0.57
N MET A 229 -9.82 16.05 -0.50
CA MET A 229 -10.48 17.36 -0.61
C MET A 229 -12.01 17.28 -0.76
N SER A 230 -12.54 16.10 -1.09
CA SER A 230 -13.98 15.84 -1.15
C SER A 230 -14.52 15.13 0.11
N PHE A 231 -13.70 14.96 1.15
CA PHE A 231 -14.07 14.22 2.36
C PHE A 231 -14.57 12.80 2.07
N GLY A 232 -13.83 12.05 1.25
CA GLY A 232 -14.03 10.63 1.00
C GLY A 232 -15.17 10.27 0.04
N ILE A 233 -15.60 11.20 -0.83
CA ILE A 233 -16.52 10.89 -1.93
C ILE A 233 -15.85 9.89 -2.88
N GLY A 234 -16.63 8.98 -3.47
CA GLY A 234 -16.09 8.05 -4.46
C GLY A 234 -15.69 8.78 -5.74
N PRO A 235 -14.53 8.51 -6.34
CA PRO A 235 -14.20 9.12 -7.63
C PRO A 235 -15.10 8.58 -8.74
N TYR A 236 -15.45 9.44 -9.71
CA TYR A 236 -16.19 9.08 -10.91
C TYR A 236 -17.49 8.29 -10.62
N GLU A 237 -18.33 8.72 -9.69
CA GLU A 237 -19.53 7.97 -9.23
C GLU A 237 -20.47 7.59 -10.39
N ASP A 238 -20.59 8.46 -11.40
CA ASP A 238 -21.44 8.24 -12.58
C ASP A 238 -20.86 7.24 -13.61
N ILE A 239 -19.58 6.85 -13.47
CA ILE A 239 -18.90 5.94 -14.40
C ILE A 239 -18.98 4.51 -13.86
N THR A 240 -19.59 3.62 -14.65
CA THR A 240 -19.94 2.25 -14.23
C THR A 240 -19.10 1.16 -14.88
N SER A 241 -18.36 1.46 -15.96
CA SER A 241 -17.49 0.49 -16.64
C SER A 241 -16.08 1.04 -16.91
N VAL A 242 -15.13 0.11 -17.09
CA VAL A 242 -13.74 0.44 -17.44
C VAL A 242 -13.67 1.17 -18.79
N GLU A 243 -14.47 0.73 -19.76
CA GLU A 243 -14.53 1.32 -21.10
C GLU A 243 -15.06 2.76 -21.05
N GLN A 244 -16.11 3.01 -20.27
CA GLN A 244 -16.63 4.37 -20.06
C GLN A 244 -15.57 5.28 -19.45
N LEU A 245 -14.82 4.79 -18.45
CA LEU A 245 -13.74 5.56 -17.84
C LEU A 245 -12.62 5.85 -18.84
N ALA A 246 -12.18 4.85 -19.60
CA ALA A 246 -11.14 5.00 -20.60
C ALA A 246 -11.54 6.06 -21.65
N ASN A 247 -12.75 5.95 -22.20
CA ASN A 247 -13.26 6.92 -23.18
C ASN A 247 -13.36 8.34 -22.59
N PHE A 248 -13.86 8.48 -21.36
CA PHE A 248 -13.93 9.76 -20.65
C PHE A 248 -12.54 10.39 -20.52
N LEU A 249 -11.55 9.63 -20.03
CA LEU A 249 -10.19 10.11 -19.83
C LEU A 249 -9.47 10.43 -21.16
N GLN A 250 -9.70 9.64 -22.21
CA GLN A 250 -9.14 9.86 -23.55
C GLN A 250 -9.65 11.13 -24.22
N LEU A 251 -10.89 11.55 -23.93
CA LEU A 251 -11.44 12.84 -24.36
C LEU A 251 -10.81 14.04 -23.62
N GLY A 252 -9.94 13.79 -22.65
CA GLY A 252 -9.31 14.83 -21.82
C GLY A 252 -10.13 15.19 -20.58
N GLU A 253 -11.28 14.56 -20.38
CA GLU A 253 -12.12 14.82 -19.22
C GLU A 253 -11.48 14.32 -17.92
N ARG A 254 -11.74 15.01 -16.81
CA ARG A 254 -11.18 14.72 -15.48
C ARG A 254 -12.24 14.91 -14.40
N LEU A 255 -11.92 14.49 -13.17
CA LEU A 255 -12.76 14.79 -12.01
C LEU A 255 -12.96 16.31 -11.88
N LYS A 256 -14.20 16.73 -11.56
CA LYS A 256 -14.53 18.14 -11.31
C LYS A 256 -13.87 18.62 -10.01
N ARG A 257 -13.60 19.92 -9.90
CA ARG A 257 -13.09 20.54 -8.66
C ARG A 257 -14.07 20.28 -7.50
N PRO A 258 -13.63 19.82 -6.32
CA PRO A 258 -14.48 19.72 -5.12
C PRO A 258 -14.97 21.11 -4.67
N ASP A 259 -16.20 21.19 -4.12
CA ASP A 259 -16.93 22.43 -3.86
C ASP A 259 -16.15 23.48 -3.01
N GLN A 260 -15.28 23.02 -2.10
CA GLN A 260 -14.50 23.88 -1.19
C GLN A 260 -12.99 23.89 -1.48
N CYS A 261 -12.53 23.22 -2.53
CA CYS A 261 -11.12 23.12 -2.87
C CYS A 261 -10.67 24.36 -3.65
N SER A 262 -9.60 25.03 -3.24
CA SER A 262 -9.05 26.17 -4.01
C SER A 262 -8.55 25.78 -5.41
N ASP A 263 -8.57 26.73 -6.34
CA ASP A 263 -8.13 26.49 -7.74
C ASP A 263 -6.65 26.07 -7.82
N ASN A 264 -5.80 26.56 -6.92
CA ASN A 264 -4.38 26.16 -6.86
C ASN A 264 -4.20 24.68 -6.48
N LEU A 265 -4.98 24.19 -5.51
CA LEU A 265 -4.95 22.78 -5.11
C LEU A 265 -5.50 21.90 -6.23
N TYR A 266 -6.59 22.32 -6.86
CA TYR A 266 -7.15 21.59 -8.00
C TYR A 266 -6.21 21.57 -9.21
N LEU A 267 -5.51 22.66 -9.50
CA LEU A 267 -4.50 22.70 -10.55
C LEU A 267 -3.37 21.68 -10.29
N LEU A 268 -2.98 21.47 -9.03
CA LEU A 268 -2.01 20.44 -8.68
C LEU A 268 -2.55 19.04 -8.97
N MET A 269 -3.82 18.76 -8.67
CA MET A 269 -4.48 17.50 -9.06
C MET A 269 -4.51 17.32 -10.58
N GLN A 270 -4.85 18.37 -11.34
CA GLN A 270 -4.87 18.32 -12.80
C GLN A 270 -3.48 18.03 -13.39
N LYS A 271 -2.41 18.56 -12.80
CA LYS A 271 -1.02 18.21 -13.18
C LYS A 271 -0.72 16.73 -12.97
N CYS A 272 -1.22 16.12 -11.89
CA CYS A 272 -1.11 14.68 -11.66
C CYS A 272 -1.83 13.85 -12.74
N TRP A 273 -2.91 14.38 -13.32
CA TRP A 273 -3.70 13.70 -14.36
C TRP A 273 -3.34 14.10 -15.80
N HIS A 274 -2.13 14.60 -16.02
CA HIS A 274 -1.66 14.86 -17.37
C HIS A 274 -1.64 13.55 -18.18
N ALA A 275 -2.12 13.59 -19.44
CA ALA A 275 -2.23 12.41 -20.29
C ALA A 275 -0.87 11.74 -20.51
N HIS A 276 0.17 12.54 -20.77
CA HIS A 276 1.54 12.07 -20.85
C HIS A 276 2.18 11.94 -19.47
N ALA A 277 2.63 10.75 -19.10
CA ALA A 277 3.25 10.44 -17.80
C ALA A 277 4.48 11.32 -17.49
N TYR A 278 5.32 11.64 -18.48
CA TYR A 278 6.52 12.47 -18.29
C TYR A 278 6.22 13.92 -17.89
N ALA A 279 5.02 14.43 -18.18
CA ALA A 279 4.61 15.79 -17.86
C ALA A 279 3.92 15.89 -16.49
N ARG A 280 3.67 14.77 -15.82
CA ARG A 280 3.20 14.74 -14.44
C ARG A 280 4.36 15.13 -13.50
N PRO A 281 4.12 15.75 -12.35
CA PRO A 281 5.16 16.04 -11.37
C PRO A 281 5.77 14.76 -10.80
N THR A 282 6.93 14.84 -10.17
CA THR A 282 7.47 13.77 -9.31
C THR A 282 6.86 13.88 -7.90
N PHE A 283 7.01 12.83 -7.09
CA PHE A 283 6.58 12.91 -5.68
C PHE A 283 7.38 13.94 -4.88
N SER A 284 8.68 14.12 -5.17
CA SER A 284 9.49 15.19 -4.59
C SER A 284 8.94 16.58 -4.91
N GLU A 285 8.54 16.82 -6.16
CA GLU A 285 7.92 18.08 -6.56
C GLU A 285 6.55 18.26 -5.89
N LEU A 286 5.75 17.20 -5.75
CA LEU A 286 4.47 17.25 -5.04
C LEU A 286 4.64 17.58 -3.56
N ALA A 287 5.57 16.92 -2.87
CA ALA A 287 5.88 17.17 -1.46
C ALA A 287 6.35 18.62 -1.25
N ALA A 288 7.24 19.11 -2.10
CA ALA A 288 7.73 20.50 -2.04
C ALA A 288 6.60 21.53 -2.30
N ASN A 289 5.76 21.29 -3.32
CA ASN A 289 4.64 22.18 -3.63
C ASN A 289 3.61 22.24 -2.49
N LEU A 290 3.24 21.10 -1.93
CA LEU A 290 2.28 21.04 -0.82
C LEU A 290 2.86 21.66 0.46
N SER A 291 4.14 21.44 0.76
CA SER A 291 4.84 22.11 1.88
C SER A 291 4.85 23.63 1.74
N SER A 292 5.15 24.14 0.53
CA SER A 292 5.11 25.58 0.24
C SER A 292 3.72 26.17 0.48
N LEU A 293 2.65 25.46 0.06
CA LEU A 293 1.28 25.88 0.34
C LEU A 293 1.01 25.94 1.84
N LEU A 294 1.42 24.93 2.62
CA LEU A 294 1.26 24.92 4.07
C LEU A 294 1.98 26.07 4.78
N THR A 295 3.18 26.43 4.30
CA THR A 295 4.00 27.50 4.88
C THR A 295 3.41 28.88 4.62
N GLN A 296 2.72 29.07 3.50
CA GLN A 296 1.96 30.30 3.21
C GLN A 296 0.78 30.50 4.19
N PHE A 297 0.21 29.43 4.72
CA PHE A 297 -0.88 29.49 5.69
C PHE A 297 -0.41 29.59 7.15
N ILE A 298 0.81 29.13 7.48
CA ILE A 298 1.37 29.15 8.84
C ILE A 298 2.88 29.39 8.76
N PRO A 299 3.38 30.60 9.09
CA PRO A 299 4.80 30.95 8.96
C PRO A 299 5.80 30.05 9.71
N ASN A 300 5.37 29.21 10.66
CA ASN A 300 6.23 28.39 11.54
C ASN A 300 5.86 26.89 11.59
N ALA A 301 4.97 26.37 10.73
CA ALA A 301 4.49 24.98 10.85
C ALA A 301 5.51 23.92 10.43
N TYR A 302 6.40 24.25 9.47
CA TYR A 302 7.38 23.32 8.92
C TYR A 302 8.46 22.95 9.95
N ASP A 303 8.97 23.94 10.70
CA ASP A 303 9.98 23.73 11.72
C ASP A 303 9.47 22.86 12.88
N VAL A 304 8.23 23.09 13.33
CA VAL A 304 7.62 22.29 14.43
C VAL A 304 7.36 20.84 14.01
N TYR A 305 7.04 20.59 12.74
CA TYR A 305 6.86 19.23 12.23
C TYR A 305 8.20 18.49 12.11
N LEU A 306 9.22 19.12 11.52
CA LEU A 306 10.56 18.52 11.41
C LEU A 306 11.18 18.21 12.78
N ASP A 307 10.96 19.08 13.78
CA ASP A 307 11.47 18.87 15.14
C ASP A 307 10.79 17.66 15.83
N ARG A 308 9.51 17.41 15.52
CA ARG A 308 8.75 16.24 16.02
C ARG A 308 9.09 14.94 15.31
N LEU A 309 9.67 15.00 14.11
CA LEU A 309 10.16 13.82 13.35
C LEU A 309 11.58 13.39 13.76
N SER A 310 12.16 13.99 14.81
CA SER A 310 13.43 13.53 15.38
C SER A 310 13.36 12.03 15.74
N PRO A 311 14.34 11.19 15.38
CA PRO A 311 14.24 9.74 15.54
C PRO A 311 14.07 9.34 17.01
N ILE A 312 13.07 8.50 17.29
CA ILE A 312 13.01 7.73 18.53
C ILE A 312 14.23 6.79 18.51
N MET A 313 15.24 7.11 19.33
CA MET A 313 16.42 6.26 19.52
C MET A 313 16.00 4.85 19.93
N GLY A 314 16.32 3.85 19.09
CA GLY A 314 16.13 2.44 19.39
C GLY A 314 16.01 1.52 18.18
N ALA A 315 16.69 1.79 17.06
CA ALA A 315 16.79 0.85 15.94
C ALA A 315 18.03 -0.04 16.09
N PRO A 316 17.96 -1.35 15.78
CA PRO A 316 19.15 -2.19 15.65
C PRO A 316 19.99 -1.72 14.46
N PRO A 317 21.31 -2.03 14.44
CA PRO A 317 22.25 -1.49 13.46
C PRO A 317 21.94 -1.95 12.03
N THR A 318 22.19 -1.01 11.12
CA THR A 318 22.02 -1.04 9.66
C THR A 318 22.51 -2.31 8.96
N ALA A 319 21.75 -2.71 7.95
CA ALA A 319 22.06 -3.76 6.98
C ALA A 319 23.43 -3.57 6.30
N HIS A 320 24.29 -4.56 6.46
CA HIS A 320 25.39 -4.83 5.54
C HIS A 320 24.98 -5.94 4.57
N SER A 321 25.08 -5.62 3.27
CA SER A 321 25.20 -6.51 2.12
C SER A 321 24.21 -7.69 2.00
N TYR A 322 23.13 -7.48 1.25
CA TYR A 322 22.49 -8.57 0.51
C TYR A 322 22.82 -8.43 -0.98
N ALA A 323 24.01 -8.92 -1.34
CA ALA A 323 24.25 -9.43 -2.67
C ALA A 323 23.97 -10.95 -2.63
N ASN A 324 23.24 -11.43 -3.64
CA ASN A 324 22.90 -12.83 -3.94
C ASN A 324 21.66 -13.42 -3.22
N ILE A 325 20.50 -13.27 -3.86
CA ILE A 325 19.38 -14.21 -3.68
C ILE A 325 19.59 -15.37 -4.68
N PRO A 326 19.54 -16.65 -4.26
CA PRO A 326 19.81 -17.77 -5.16
C PRO A 326 18.71 -17.98 -6.22
N GLU A 327 19.10 -18.25 -7.47
CA GLU A 327 18.24 -18.41 -8.66
C GLU A 327 17.23 -19.58 -8.65
N HIS A 328 17.08 -20.34 -7.56
CA HIS A 328 16.25 -21.55 -7.56
C HIS A 328 14.76 -21.34 -7.22
N ILE A 329 14.32 -20.11 -6.93
CA ILE A 329 12.90 -19.81 -6.59
C ILE A 329 12.11 -19.29 -7.82
N VAL A 330 12.72 -19.19 -9.01
CA VAL A 330 12.08 -18.56 -10.19
C VAL A 330 11.50 -19.55 -11.21
N ASN A 331 11.64 -20.86 -11.03
CA ASN A 331 11.18 -21.83 -12.03
C ASN A 331 10.08 -22.75 -11.51
N GLU A 332 8.84 -22.27 -11.47
CA GLU A 332 7.65 -23.10 -11.70
C GLU A 332 6.39 -22.23 -11.90
N THR A 333 6.23 -21.67 -13.10
CA THR A 333 4.90 -21.24 -13.60
C THR A 333 4.86 -21.21 -15.13
N ARG A 334 5.38 -22.27 -15.76
CA ARG A 334 5.00 -22.65 -17.12
C ARG A 334 3.98 -23.78 -17.02
N LEU A 335 2.70 -23.39 -17.02
CA LEU A 335 1.63 -23.94 -17.85
C LEU A 335 0.44 -22.97 -17.77
#